data_AF-A0A0U3FL22-F1
#
_entry.id   AF-A0A0U3FL22-F1
#
_cell.length_a   1.000
_cell.length_b   1.000
_cell.length_c   1.000
_cell.angle_alpha   90.00
_cell.angle_beta   90.00
_cell.angle_gamma   90.00
#
_symmetry.space_group_name_H-M   'P 1'
#
loop_
_entity.id
_entity.type
_entity.pdbx_description
1 polymer ?
#
loop_
_entity_poly.entity_id
_entity_poly.type
_entity_poly.pdbx_seq_one_letter_code
_entity_poly.pdbx_strand_id
1 'polypeptide(L)'
;MSQNARRAMEYKDPGLPVHKLIEKAANAQPEKVALVYEDGTQMTYKELIEKSKAAVLLLREKWVNKGDTTFLIIVQQTRVRNRLTR
;
A
#
# COMPACT_ATOMS: atom_id res chain seq x y z
N MET A 1 -6.91 38.02 -5.08
CA MET A 1 -6.96 36.59 -4.72
C MET A 1 -5.54 36.05 -4.76
N SER A 2 -5.07 35.43 -3.68
CA SER A 2 -3.66 35.29 -3.31
C SER A 2 -2.80 34.40 -4.22
N GLN A 3 -1.55 34.82 -4.47
CA GLN A 3 -0.46 34.02 -5.08
C GLN A 3 -0.15 32.71 -4.32
N ASN A 4 -0.66 32.53 -3.08
CA ASN A 4 -0.32 31.42 -2.19
C ASN A 4 -0.86 30.05 -2.62
N ALA A 5 -1.77 29.94 -3.60
CA ALA A 5 -2.31 28.65 -4.05
C ALA A 5 -1.52 27.99 -5.19
N ARG A 6 -0.70 28.75 -5.95
CA ARG A 6 0.06 28.21 -7.09
C ARG A 6 1.29 27.38 -6.69
N ARG A 7 1.66 27.41 -5.41
CA ARG A 7 2.73 26.59 -4.80
C ARG A 7 2.20 25.38 -4.02
N ALA A 8 0.93 25.02 -4.20
CA ALA A 8 0.39 23.79 -3.62
C ALA A 8 1.01 22.56 -4.33
N MET A 9 2.16 22.14 -3.81
CA MET A 9 2.82 20.84 -4.00
C MET A 9 3.04 20.42 -5.46
N GLU A 10 4.18 20.84 -6.01
CA GLU A 10 4.77 20.17 -7.17
C GLU A 10 5.10 18.73 -6.76
N TYR A 11 4.17 17.79 -7.01
CA TYR A 11 4.39 16.38 -6.75
C TYR A 11 5.57 15.90 -7.59
N LYS A 12 6.48 15.12 -6.98
CA LYS A 12 7.75 14.73 -7.61
C LYS A 12 7.59 13.90 -8.89
N ASP A 13 6.40 13.39 -9.19
CA ASP A 13 6.10 12.57 -10.37
C ASP A 13 4.56 12.63 -10.67
N PRO A 14 4.03 13.76 -11.19
CA PRO A 14 2.59 13.89 -11.42
C PRO A 14 2.14 12.96 -12.55
N GLY A 15 1.03 12.26 -12.35
CA GLY A 15 0.47 11.32 -13.34
C GLY A 15 1.09 9.91 -13.31
N LEU A 16 2.09 9.66 -12.46
CA LEU A 16 2.61 8.31 -12.29
C LEU A 16 1.64 7.47 -11.42
N PRO A 17 1.29 6.23 -11.83
CA PRO A 17 0.47 5.37 -11.01
C PRO A 17 1.13 5.07 -9.65
N VAL A 18 0.32 5.00 -8.59
CA VAL A 18 0.82 4.77 -7.22
C VAL A 18 1.70 3.53 -7.12
N HIS A 19 1.34 2.42 -7.78
CA HIS A 19 2.16 1.20 -7.75
C HIS A 19 3.57 1.41 -8.32
N LYS A 20 3.75 2.31 -9.30
CA LYS A 20 5.08 2.65 -9.83
C LYS A 20 5.90 3.52 -8.89
N LEU A 21 5.26 4.40 -8.11
CA LEU A 21 5.94 5.15 -7.06
C LEU A 21 6.47 4.20 -5.96
N ILE A 22 5.68 3.20 -5.59
CA ILE A 22 6.07 2.17 -4.60
C ILE A 22 7.22 1.32 -5.16
N GLU A 23 7.13 0.84 -6.41
CA GLU A 23 8.22 0.09 -7.06
C GLU A 23 9.52 0.90 -7.12
N LYS A 24 9.44 2.20 -7.48
CA LYS A 24 10.60 3.11 -7.52
C LYS A 24 11.24 3.25 -6.13
N ALA A 25 10.44 3.36 -5.08
CA ALA A 25 10.94 3.41 -3.70
C ALA A 25 11.58 2.08 -3.27
N ALA A 26 10.97 0.94 -3.61
CA ALA A 26 11.49 -0.39 -3.31
C ALA A 26 12.83 -0.68 -4.01
N ASN A 27 12.98 -0.23 -5.26
CA ASN A 27 14.23 -0.38 -6.00
C ASN A 27 15.33 0.53 -5.45
N ALA A 28 14.99 1.75 -5.02
CA ALA A 28 15.98 2.70 -4.49
C ALA A 28 16.41 2.38 -3.04
N GLN A 29 15.46 1.98 -2.20
CA GLN A 29 15.66 1.77 -0.75
C GLN A 29 14.81 0.58 -0.27
N PRO A 30 15.19 -0.66 -0.62
CA PRO A 30 14.38 -1.86 -0.35
C PRO A 30 14.14 -2.10 1.14
N GLU A 31 15.15 -1.85 1.97
CA GLU A 31 15.14 -2.08 3.42
C GLU A 31 14.47 -0.95 4.21
N LYS A 32 14.04 0.13 3.54
CA LYS A 32 13.32 1.22 4.21
C LYS A 32 11.93 0.76 4.60
N VAL A 33 11.51 1.12 5.81
CA VAL A 33 10.18 0.84 6.33
C VAL A 33 9.13 1.55 5.47
N ALA A 34 8.22 0.75 4.91
CA ALA A 34 7.08 1.21 4.12
C ALA A 34 5.80 1.30 4.96
N LEU A 35 5.61 0.38 5.92
CA LEU A 35 4.45 0.30 6.79
C LEU A 35 4.88 0.02 8.23
N VAL A 36 4.17 0.64 9.17
CA VAL A 36 4.23 0.33 10.61
C VAL A 36 2.81 -0.03 11.05
N TYR A 37 2.64 -1.23 11.59
CA TYR A 37 1.36 -1.71 12.12
C TYR A 37 1.13 -1.17 13.54
N GLU A 38 -0.13 -1.23 14.00
CA GLU A 38 -0.50 -0.77 15.36
C GLU A 38 0.25 -1.49 16.48
N ASP A 39 0.63 -2.75 16.27
CA ASP A 39 1.41 -3.54 17.22
C ASP A 39 2.93 -3.23 17.18
N GLY A 40 3.34 -2.26 16.36
CA GLY A 40 4.72 -1.85 16.18
C GLY A 40 5.50 -2.71 15.17
N THR A 41 4.89 -3.76 14.62
CA THR A 41 5.51 -4.55 13.55
C THR A 41 5.78 -3.64 12.35
N GLN A 42 6.94 -3.83 11.72
CA GLN A 42 7.35 -3.05 10.55
C GLN A 42 7.37 -3.94 9.31
N MET A 43 7.14 -3.33 8.16
CA MET A 43 7.31 -3.98 6.86
C MET A 43 8.06 -3.03 5.94
N THR A 44 9.11 -3.55 5.33
CA THR A 44 9.96 -2.85 4.36
C THR A 44 9.28 -2.73 3.00
N TYR A 45 9.77 -1.83 2.14
CA TYR A 45 9.28 -1.74 0.77
C TYR A 45 9.47 -3.03 -0.02
N LYS A 46 10.58 -3.75 0.20
CA LYS A 46 10.83 -5.05 -0.42
C LYS A 46 9.78 -6.08 -0.01
N GLU A 47 9.53 -6.23 1.28
CA GLU A 47 8.52 -7.17 1.79
C GLU A 47 7.11 -6.81 1.33
N LEU A 48 6.80 -5.51 1.26
CA LEU A 48 5.51 -5.03 0.75
C LEU A 48 5.29 -5.48 -0.71
N ILE A 49 6.29 -5.29 -1.58
CA ILE A 49 6.23 -5.74 -2.97
C ILE A 49 6.12 -7.27 -3.04
N GLU A 50 6.89 -8.00 -2.25
CA GLU A 50 6.84 -9.47 -2.21
C GLU A 50 5.45 -9.98 -1.79
N LYS A 51 4.84 -9.40 -0.74
CA LYS A 51 3.48 -9.73 -0.34
C LYS A 51 2.43 -9.35 -1.38
N SER A 52 2.64 -8.24 -2.11
CA SER A 52 1.73 -7.82 -3.18
C SER A 52 1.64 -8.85 -4.33
N LYS A 53 2.68 -9.67 -4.53
CA LYS A 53 2.68 -10.71 -5.57
C LYS A 53 1.57 -11.74 -5.36
N ALA A 54 1.22 -12.05 -4.11
CA ALA A 54 0.12 -12.98 -3.82
C ALA A 54 -1.22 -12.46 -4.37
N ALA A 55 -1.48 -11.15 -4.23
CA ALA A 55 -2.66 -10.52 -4.82
C ALA A 55 -2.63 -10.58 -6.35
N VAL A 56 -1.47 -10.33 -6.98
CA VAL A 56 -1.32 -10.43 -8.45
C VAL A 56 -1.62 -11.85 -8.94
N LEU A 57 -1.14 -12.88 -8.25
CA LEU A 57 -1.41 -14.28 -8.61
C LEU A 57 -2.90 -14.60 -8.50
N LEU A 58 -3.55 -14.18 -7.40
CA LEU A 58 -4.99 -14.37 -7.22
C LEU A 58 -5.80 -13.69 -8.33
N LEU A 59 -5.48 -12.44 -8.67
CA LEU A 59 -6.17 -11.71 -9.72
C LEU A 59 -6.03 -12.40 -11.09
N ARG A 60 -4.84 -12.94 -11.40
CA ARG A 60 -4.59 -13.71 -12.62
C ARG A 60 -5.37 -15.01 -12.65
N GLU A 61 -5.43 -15.74 -11.53
CA GLU A 61 -6.24 -16.96 -11.42
C GLU A 61 -7.73 -16.67 -11.66
N LYS A 62 -8.20 -15.48 -11.27
CA LYS A 62 -9.57 -15.01 -11.54
C LYS A 62 -9.73 -14.30 -12.88
N TRP A 63 -8.73 -14.37 -13.76
CA TRP A 63 -8.76 -13.82 -15.13
C TRP A 63 -9.02 -12.30 -15.19
N VAL A 64 -8.63 -11.58 -14.14
CA VAL A 64 -8.75 -10.12 -14.09
C VAL A 64 -7.70 -9.48 -14.99
N ASN A 65 -8.16 -8.64 -15.91
CA ASN A 65 -7.34 -7.89 -16.86
C ASN A 65 -7.22 -6.41 -16.48
N LYS A 66 -6.27 -5.73 -17.11
CA LYS A 66 -6.12 -4.28 -16.97
C LYS A 66 -7.39 -3.59 -17.50
N GLY A 67 -8.01 -2.77 -16.66
CA GLY A 67 -9.25 -2.07 -16.98
C GLY A 67 -10.49 -2.72 -16.36
N ASP A 68 -10.38 -3.95 -15.88
CA ASP A 68 -11.46 -4.62 -15.18
C ASP A 68 -11.71 -3.97 -13.82
N THR A 69 -12.99 -3.87 -13.45
CA THR A 69 -13.39 -3.41 -12.12
C THR A 69 -13.42 -4.60 -11.18
N THR A 70 -12.68 -4.52 -10.09
CA THR A 70 -12.65 -5.55 -9.03
C THR A 70 -13.05 -4.95 -7.69
N PHE A 71 -13.65 -5.79 -6.84
CA PHE A 71 -13.99 -5.41 -5.48
C PHE A 71 -12.95 -6.00 -4.52
N LEU A 72 -12.34 -5.13 -3.69
CA LEU A 72 -11.48 -5.55 -2.60
C LEU A 72 -12.27 -5.47 -1.30
N ILE A 73 -12.61 -6.63 -0.73
CA ILE A 73 -13.29 -6.72 0.57
C ILE A 73 -12.22 -6.98 1.63
N ILE A 74 -11.96 -5.98 2.47
CA ILE A 74 -11.06 -6.09 3.62
C ILE A 74 -11.93 -6.17 4.87
N VAL A 75 -11.87 -7.31 5.57
CA VAL A 75 -12.51 -7.44 6.89
C VAL A 75 -11.45 -7.11 7.94
N GLN A 76 -11.63 -6.00 8.63
CA GLN A 76 -10.79 -5.70 9.79
C GLN A 76 -11.22 -6.61 10.94
N GLN A 77 -10.41 -7.62 11.21
CA GLN A 77 -10.60 -8.48 12.38
C GLN A 77 -10.17 -7.71 13.61
N THR A 78 -11.12 -7.05 14.29
CA THR A 78 -10.88 -6.46 15.60
C THR A 78 -10.54 -7.61 16.55
N ARG A 79 -9.27 -7.74 16.94
CA ARG A 79 -8.88 -8.69 17.99
C ARG A 79 -9.60 -8.25 19.28
N VAL A 80 -10.68 -8.92 19.62
CA VAL A 80 -11.32 -8.78 20.93
C VAL A 80 -10.29 -9.27 21.95
N ARG A 81 -9.69 -8.32 22.68
CA ARG A 81 -8.71 -8.60 23.72
C ARG A 81 -9.48 -9.27 24.86
N ASN A 82 -9.45 -10.60 24.91
CA ASN A 82 -10.16 -11.39 25.92
C ASN A 82 -9.56 -11.07 27.29
N ARG A 83 -10.22 -10.21 28.07
CA ARG A 83 -9.89 -10.02 29.49
C ARG A 83 -10.50 -11.21 30.23
N LEU A 84 -9.67 -12.22 30.49
CA LEU A 84 -9.93 -13.17 31.57
C LEU A 84 -9.96 -12.37 32.88
N THR A 85 -11.15 -12.01 33.34
CA THR A 85 -11.36 -11.62 34.73
C THR A 85 -11.24 -12.89 35.57
N ARG A 86 -10.25 -12.88 36.46
CA ARG A 86 -10.18 -13.75 37.64
C ARG A 86 -11.45 -13.62 38.48
#